data_AF-A0A6G1YVT4-F1
#
_entry.id   AF-A0A6G1YVT4-F1
#
_cell.length_a   1.000
_cell.length_b   1.000
_cell.length_c   1.000
_cell.angle_alpha   90.00
_cell.angle_beta   90.00
_cell.angle_gamma   90.00
#
_symmetry.space_group_name_H-M   'P 1'
#
loop_
_entity.id
_entity.type
_entity.pdbx_description
1 polymer ?
#
loop_
_entity_poly.entity_id
_entity_poly.type
_entity_poly.pdbx_seq_one_letter_code
_entity_poly.pdbx_strand_id
1 'polypeptide(L)'
;MKNKDPSGIKFVYVLLDGVSDLPHPNLNDLTPLDAAYTPNMDYLAKNGCMGETITVGEGIAPQSDIAVFNMLGYSFRYVNYVGRGVIEAIGSDIDFRDGDLALRG
;
A
#
# COMPACT_ATOMS: atom_id res chain seq x y z
N MET A 1 15.45 18.35 12.46
CA MET A 1 15.87 17.69 13.72
C MET A 1 15.10 16.38 13.82
N LYS A 2 15.79 15.22 13.87
CA LYS A 2 15.13 13.91 13.93
C LYS A 2 14.57 13.69 15.34
N ASN A 3 13.26 13.82 15.50
CA ASN A 3 12.57 13.31 16.68
C ASN A 3 12.76 11.79 16.71
N LYS A 4 13.63 11.31 17.61
CA LYS A 4 13.73 9.88 17.92
C LYS A 4 12.53 9.53 18.78
N ASP A 5 11.80 8.50 18.37
CA ASP A 5 10.75 7.88 19.17
C ASP A 5 11.34 7.46 20.54
N PRO A 6 10.78 7.93 21.67
CA PRO A 6 11.29 7.66 23.01
C PRO A 6 11.22 6.18 23.42
N SER A 7 10.44 5.35 22.72
CA SER A 7 10.34 3.90 22.99
C SER A 7 11.54 3.09 22.51
N GLY A 8 12.33 3.61 21.56
CA GLY A 8 13.43 2.88 20.92
C GLY A 8 12.99 1.70 20.04
N ILE A 9 11.68 1.49 19.88
CA ILE A 9 11.11 0.43 19.07
C ILE A 9 11.26 0.82 17.60
N LYS A 10 11.72 -0.13 16.78
CA LYS A 10 11.79 0.02 15.33
C LYS A 10 10.69 -0.83 14.72
N PHE A 11 9.95 -0.24 13.80
CA PHE A 11 8.92 -0.93 13.04
C PHE A 11 9.37 -1.10 11.59
N VAL A 12 9.04 -2.24 11.02
CA VAL A 12 9.16 -2.50 9.58
C VAL A 12 7.75 -2.71 9.06
N TYR A 13 7.36 -1.90 8.08
CA TYR A 13 6.09 -2.01 7.39
C TYR A 13 6.36 -2.53 5.98
N VAL A 14 5.77 -3.69 5.65
CA VAL A 14 5.92 -4.34 4.33
C VAL A 14 4.57 -4.34 3.66
N LEU A 15 4.49 -3.71 2.49
CA LEU A 15 3.31 -3.71 1.63
C LEU A 15 3.60 -4.56 0.39
N LEU A 16 2.79 -5.61 0.18
CA LEU A 16 2.85 -6.44 -1.01
C LEU A 16 1.80 -5.93 -2.01
N ASP A 17 2.25 -5.27 -3.07
CA ASP A 17 1.36 -4.70 -4.09
C ASP A 17 0.61 -5.82 -4.84
N GLY A 18 -0.70 -5.65 -4.98
CA GLY A 18 -1.57 -6.60 -5.67
C GLY A 18 -1.57 -8.02 -5.09
N VAL A 19 -1.25 -8.21 -3.80
CA VAL A 19 -1.12 -9.55 -3.20
C VAL A 19 -2.44 -10.31 -3.07
N SER A 20 -3.55 -9.59 -2.95
CA SER A 20 -4.88 -10.19 -2.84
C SER A 20 -5.39 -10.62 -4.21
N ASP A 21 -5.94 -11.83 -4.28
CA ASP A 21 -6.53 -12.38 -5.50
C ASP A 21 -7.72 -13.29 -5.15
N LEU A 22 -8.41 -13.78 -6.17
CA LEU A 22 -9.50 -14.74 -6.05
C LEU A 22 -8.97 -16.19 -6.17
N PRO A 23 -9.71 -17.16 -5.61
CA PRO A 23 -9.49 -18.58 -5.87
C PRO A 23 -9.48 -18.89 -7.38
N HIS A 24 -8.53 -19.72 -7.82
CA HIS A 24 -8.41 -20.09 -9.23
C HIS A 24 -8.44 -21.61 -9.42
N PRO A 25 -9.18 -22.15 -10.41
CA PRO A 25 -9.29 -23.61 -10.64
C PRO A 25 -7.95 -24.31 -10.86
N ASN A 26 -7.02 -23.67 -11.57
CA ASN A 26 -5.65 -24.21 -11.80
C ASN A 26 -4.79 -24.27 -10.52
N LEU A 27 -5.25 -23.68 -9.41
CA LEU A 27 -4.59 -23.68 -8.11
C LEU A 27 -5.34 -24.57 -7.10
N ASN A 28 -6.19 -25.50 -7.55
CA ASN A 28 -7.09 -26.28 -6.70
C ASN A 28 -8.04 -25.39 -5.88
N ASP A 29 -8.59 -24.34 -6.51
CA ASP A 29 -9.48 -23.36 -5.88
C ASP A 29 -8.87 -22.63 -4.68
N LEU A 30 -7.54 -22.42 -4.73
CA LEU A 30 -6.79 -21.57 -3.81
C LEU A 30 -6.46 -20.22 -4.45
N THR A 31 -6.20 -19.21 -3.63
CA THR A 31 -5.57 -17.97 -4.11
C THR A 31 -4.09 -18.21 -4.45
N PRO A 32 -3.44 -17.37 -5.27
CA PRO A 32 -2.00 -17.46 -5.50
C PRO A 32 -1.17 -17.39 -4.23
N LEU A 33 -1.60 -16.57 -3.24
CA LEU A 33 -0.91 -16.46 -1.96
C LEU A 33 -1.03 -17.76 -1.14
N ASP A 34 -2.21 -18.39 -1.15
CA ASP A 34 -2.45 -19.66 -0.46
C ASP A 34 -1.70 -20.84 -1.11
N ALA A 35 -1.61 -20.84 -2.45
CA ALA A 35 -0.92 -21.89 -3.20
C ALA A 35 0.62 -21.75 -3.13
N ALA A 36 1.13 -20.56 -2.83
CA ALA A 36 2.56 -20.29 -2.78
C ALA A 36 3.21 -20.86 -1.51
N TYR A 37 4.42 -21.41 -1.65
CA TYR A 37 5.22 -21.84 -0.50
C TYR A 37 5.81 -20.63 0.24
N THR A 38 5.19 -20.20 1.33
CA THR A 38 5.52 -18.95 2.04
C THR A 38 5.84 -19.14 3.53
N PRO A 39 6.82 -20.00 3.89
CA PRO A 39 7.04 -20.43 5.28
C PRO A 39 7.34 -19.28 6.26
N ASN A 40 7.93 -18.17 5.79
CA ASN A 40 8.21 -17.00 6.63
C ASN A 40 6.94 -16.19 6.91
N MET A 41 6.05 -16.03 5.93
CA MET A 41 4.77 -15.35 6.15
C MET A 41 3.85 -16.22 7.00
N ASP A 42 3.85 -17.53 6.79
CA ASP A 42 3.14 -18.49 7.64
C ASP A 42 3.61 -18.42 9.10
N TYR A 43 4.93 -18.29 9.31
CA TYR A 43 5.49 -18.14 10.64
C TYR A 43 5.03 -16.83 11.30
N LEU A 44 5.05 -15.71 10.57
CA LEU A 44 4.58 -14.42 11.07
C LEU A 44 3.07 -14.43 11.36
N ALA A 45 2.27 -15.04 10.51
CA ALA A 45 0.82 -15.19 10.69
C ALA A 45 0.49 -16.02 11.94
N LYS A 46 1.20 -17.12 12.16
CA LYS A 46 0.99 -18.01 13.32
C LYS A 46 1.45 -17.40 14.65
N ASN A 47 2.47 -16.53 14.64
CA ASN A 47 3.05 -15.94 15.85
C ASN A 47 2.66 -14.46 16.05
N GLY A 48 1.79 -13.93 15.19
CA GLY A 48 1.36 -12.54 15.19
C GLY A 48 -0.16 -12.39 15.29
N CYS A 49 -0.65 -11.27 14.78
CA CYS A 49 -2.08 -11.01 14.66
C CYS A 49 -2.44 -10.87 13.17
N MET A 50 -3.56 -11.45 12.77
CA MET A 50 -4.11 -11.31 11.42
C MET A 50 -5.40 -10.50 11.44
N GLY A 51 -5.69 -9.87 10.32
CA GLY A 51 -6.94 -9.17 10.07
C GLY A 51 -7.08 -8.87 8.58
N GLU A 52 -8.27 -8.43 8.19
CA GLU A 52 -8.55 -7.94 6.85
C GLU A 52 -8.56 -6.41 6.86
N THR A 53 -8.13 -5.79 5.75
CA THR A 53 -8.11 -4.34 5.63
C THR A 53 -8.80 -3.88 4.35
N ILE A 54 -9.69 -2.91 4.49
CA ILE A 54 -10.31 -2.20 3.36
C ILE A 54 -9.51 -0.92 3.16
N THR A 55 -8.79 -0.80 2.04
CA THR A 55 -7.76 0.23 1.82
C THR A 55 -8.31 1.60 1.43
N VAL A 56 -9.48 1.67 0.81
CA VAL A 56 -10.08 2.93 0.32
C VAL A 56 -11.54 3.07 0.75
N GLY A 57 -12.33 2.02 0.54
CA GLY A 57 -13.73 1.94 0.94
C GLY A 57 -14.39 0.71 0.34
N GLU A 58 -15.52 0.28 0.89
CA GLU A 58 -16.28 -0.85 0.34
C GLU A 58 -16.72 -0.55 -1.10
N GLY A 59 -16.46 -1.49 -2.00
CA GLY A 59 -16.83 -1.37 -3.41
C GLY A 59 -16.00 -0.38 -4.24
N ILE A 60 -14.95 0.23 -3.67
CA ILE A 60 -14.05 1.14 -4.39
C ILE A 60 -12.81 0.36 -4.83
N ALA A 61 -12.59 0.26 -6.14
CA ALA A 61 -11.36 -0.30 -6.67
C ALA A 61 -10.16 0.57 -6.23
N PRO A 62 -9.20 0.03 -5.46
CA PRO A 62 -8.08 0.81 -4.98
C PRO A 62 -7.15 1.15 -6.14
N GLN A 63 -6.90 2.45 -6.35
CA GLN A 63 -5.78 2.91 -7.17
C GLN A 63 -4.51 2.89 -6.30
N SER A 64 -3.40 2.39 -6.85
CA SER A 64 -2.17 2.10 -6.09
C SER A 64 -1.65 3.29 -5.28
N ASP A 65 -1.74 4.49 -5.85
CA ASP A 65 -1.33 5.73 -5.22
C ASP A 65 -2.14 6.04 -3.95
N ILE A 66 -3.46 6.12 -4.06
CA ILE A 66 -4.36 6.43 -2.94
C ILE A 66 -4.28 5.34 -1.86
N ALA A 67 -4.18 4.07 -2.27
CA ALA A 67 -4.09 2.94 -1.36
C ALA A 67 -2.83 3.00 -0.48
N VAL A 68 -1.65 3.26 -1.06
CA VAL A 68 -0.40 3.37 -0.30
C VAL A 68 -0.46 4.51 0.71
N PHE A 69 -0.94 5.68 0.31
CA PHE A 69 -1.07 6.82 1.22
C PHE A 69 -2.06 6.56 2.36
N ASN A 70 -3.22 5.95 2.07
CA ASN A 70 -4.17 5.55 3.11
C ASN A 70 -3.55 4.55 4.09
N MET A 71 -2.78 3.57 3.59
CA MET A 71 -2.11 2.57 4.41
C MET A 71 -0.96 3.15 5.27
N LEU A 72 -0.34 4.23 4.82
CA LEU A 72 0.63 5.01 5.60
C LEU A 72 -0.04 5.96 6.62
N GLY A 73 -1.38 5.99 6.68
CA GLY A 73 -2.15 6.78 7.64
C GLY A 73 -2.56 8.18 7.15
N TYR A 74 -2.34 8.51 5.88
CA TYR A 74 -2.82 9.77 5.30
C TYR A 74 -4.30 9.63 4.94
N SER A 75 -5.13 10.61 5.30
CA SER A 75 -6.54 10.64 4.90
C SER A 75 -6.79 11.80 3.93
N PHE A 76 -7.18 11.48 2.69
CA PHE A 76 -7.58 12.47 1.68
C PHE A 76 -9.01 12.97 1.85
N ARG A 77 -9.67 12.67 2.97
CA ARG A 77 -11.05 13.09 3.22
C ARG A 77 -11.20 14.62 3.32
N TYR A 78 -10.11 15.32 3.67
CA TYR A 78 -10.08 16.77 3.88
C TYR A 78 -8.95 17.48 3.13
N VAL A 79 -8.12 16.75 2.38
CA VAL A 79 -6.95 17.27 1.67
C VAL A 79 -7.06 16.85 0.22
N ASN A 80 -6.95 17.82 -0.70
CA ASN A 80 -7.01 17.56 -2.13
C ASN A 80 -5.88 16.62 -2.53
N TYR A 81 -6.23 15.44 -3.04
CA TYR A 81 -5.28 14.54 -3.66
C TYR A 81 -4.68 15.24 -4.90
N VAL A 82 -3.35 15.38 -4.93
CA VAL A 82 -2.62 16.17 -5.93
C VAL A 82 -2.59 15.53 -7.33
N GLY A 83 -3.07 14.29 -7.46
CA GLY A 83 -3.05 13.55 -8.72
C GLY A 83 -1.79 12.71 -8.89
N ARG A 84 -1.93 11.59 -9.62
CA ARG A 84 -0.85 10.62 -9.87
C ARG A 84 0.36 11.23 -10.58
N GLY A 85 0.12 12.13 -11.54
CA GLY A 85 1.19 12.79 -12.30
C GLY A 85 2.14 13.59 -11.40
N VAL A 86 1.61 14.26 -10.38
CA VAL A 86 2.42 15.03 -9.42
C VAL A 86 3.28 14.10 -8.56
N ILE A 87 2.70 12.99 -8.08
CA ILE A 87 3.41 11.99 -7.28
C ILE A 87 4.56 11.35 -8.08
N GLU A 88 4.31 10.99 -9.33
CA GLU A 88 5.34 10.38 -10.21
C GLU A 88 6.43 11.39 -10.59
N ALA A 89 6.10 12.67 -10.81
CA ALA A 89 7.08 13.72 -11.08
C ALA A 89 8.02 13.93 -9.89
N ILE A 90 7.47 14.11 -8.68
CA ILE A 90 8.28 14.27 -7.45
C ILE A 90 9.10 13.00 -7.20
N GLY A 91 8.53 11.81 -7.39
CA GLY A 91 9.23 10.53 -7.24
C GLY A 91 10.35 10.31 -8.26
N SER A 92 10.37 11.06 -9.36
CA SER A 92 11.40 11.01 -10.40
C SER A 92 12.41 12.17 -10.28
N ASP A 93 12.45 12.86 -9.14
CA ASP A 93 13.29 14.04 -8.88
C ASP A 93 13.06 15.20 -9.88
N ILE A 94 11.86 15.32 -10.43
CA ILE A 94 11.47 16.46 -11.27
C ILE A 94 11.03 17.62 -10.37
N ASP A 95 11.61 18.81 -10.58
CA ASP A 95 11.18 20.03 -9.89
C ASP A 95 9.75 20.39 -10.33
N PHE A 96 8.80 20.31 -9.40
CA PHE A 96 7.39 20.59 -9.62
C PHE A 96 6.97 21.79 -8.77
N ARG A 97 6.36 22.81 -9.40
CA ARG A 97 5.95 24.05 -8.75
C ARG A 97 4.44 24.23 -8.82
N ASP A 98 3.92 25.04 -7.89
CA ASP A 98 2.51 25.41 -7.92
C ASP A 98 2.17 26.12 -9.25
N GLY A 99 1.16 25.62 -9.95
CA GLY A 99 0.79 26.05 -11.30
C GLY A 99 1.29 25.13 -12.43
N ASP A 100 2.18 24.17 -12.16
CA ASP A 100 2.61 23.20 -13.16
C ASP A 100 1.55 22.10 -13.36
N LEU A 101 1.42 21.62 -14.60
CA LEU A 101 0.58 20.48 -14.95
C LEU A 101 1.45 19.24 -15.15
N ALA A 102 1.32 18.25 -14.28
CA ALA A 102 1.95 16.95 -14.44
C ALA A 102 0.95 15.92 -15.00
N LEU A 103 1.30 15.30 -16.12
CA LEU A 103 0.50 14.27 -16.78
C LEU A 103 1.28 12.96 -16.84
N ARG A 104 0.56 11.86 -16.61
CA ARG A 104 1.04 10.51 -16.83
C ARG A 104 0.60 10.03 -18.21
N GLY A 105 1.55 9.57 -19.02
CA GLY A 105 1.33 8.97 -20.35
C GLY A 105 1.21 7.46 -20.30
#